data_AF-A0A5D4H278-F1
#
_entry.id   AF-A0A5D4H278-F1
#
_cell.length_a   1.000
_cell.length_b   1.000
_cell.length_c   1.000
_cell.angle_alpha   90.00
_cell.angle_beta   90.00
_cell.angle_gamma   90.00
#
_symmetry.space_group_name_H-M   'P 1'
#
loop_
_entity.id
_entity.type
_entity.pdbx_description
1 polymer ?
#
loop_
_entity_poly.entity_id
_entity_poly.type
_entity_poly.pdbx_seq_one_letter_code
_entity_poly.pdbx_strand_id
1 'polypeptide(L)'
;MKTLTPPLIKFGIVAILCTMGFRVALSSLLTNAQFNFIIPIAVLFALVMFLAGRFFGKKDNEYLPIYDVGFRFHLITFLQYQLISYAWFWFGFPSTHEKIGTLNITLFIWGICLLVHAYYYLQTKKHTIKRISKDELFD
;
A
#
# COMPACT_ATOMS: atom_id res chain seq x y z
N MET A 1 7.04 11.67 18.48
CA MET A 1 6.21 10.45 18.63
C MET A 1 6.52 9.49 17.49
N LYS A 2 6.61 8.17 17.72
CA LYS A 2 6.92 7.18 16.68
C LYS A 2 5.76 7.07 15.68
N THR A 3 5.95 7.57 14.46
CA THR A 3 5.05 7.41 13.30
C THR A 3 5.29 6.11 12.55
N LEU A 4 6.47 5.50 12.75
CA LEU A 4 6.84 4.17 12.29
C LEU A 4 6.76 3.22 13.48
N THR A 5 5.81 2.32 13.45
CA THR A 5 5.57 1.29 14.45
C THR A 5 6.15 -0.04 13.95
N PRO A 6 6.56 -0.97 14.85
CA PRO A 6 7.10 -2.25 14.42
C PRO A 6 6.15 -3.06 13.51
N PRO A 7 4.82 -3.14 13.75
CA PRO A 7 3.90 -3.82 12.82
C PRO A 7 3.85 -3.17 11.44
N LEU A 8 3.86 -1.84 11.35
CA LEU A 8 3.89 -1.12 10.07
C LEU A 8 5.18 -1.38 9.29
N ILE A 9 6.34 -1.43 9.96
CA ILE A 9 7.63 -1.76 9.33
C ILE A 9 7.60 -3.19 8.78
N LYS A 10 7.12 -4.16 9.59
CA LYS A 10 6.97 -5.57 9.16
C LYS A 10 6.03 -5.69 7.97
N PHE A 11 4.91 -4.97 7.98
CA PHE A 11 4.01 -4.89 6.84
C PHE A 11 4.72 -4.32 5.60
N GLY A 12 5.48 -3.23 5.73
CA GLY A 12 6.24 -2.65 4.63
C GLY A 12 7.21 -3.64 3.98
N ILE A 13 7.91 -4.45 4.78
CA ILE A 13 8.80 -5.51 4.27
C ILE A 13 8.00 -6.56 3.48
N VAL A 14 6.88 -7.05 4.03
CA VAL A 14 6.01 -8.00 3.33
C VAL A 14 5.47 -7.40 2.03
N ALA A 15 5.02 -6.14 2.06
CA ALA A 15 4.51 -5.42 0.90
C ALA A 15 5.56 -5.32 -0.22
N ILE A 16 6.81 -5.01 0.15
CA ILE A 16 7.93 -4.93 -0.80
C ILE A 16 8.14 -6.29 -1.47
N LEU A 17 8.26 -7.36 -0.68
CA LEU A 17 8.48 -8.71 -1.19
C LEU A 17 7.32 -9.16 -2.10
N CYS A 18 6.08 -8.92 -1.68
CA CYS A 18 4.89 -9.23 -2.49
C CYS A 18 4.87 -8.43 -3.79
N THR A 19 5.21 -7.15 -3.76
CA THR A 19 5.22 -6.29 -4.96
C THR A 19 6.32 -6.73 -5.92
N MET A 20 7.52 -7.05 -5.43
CA MET A 20 8.60 -7.59 -6.26
C MET A 20 8.18 -8.92 -6.90
N GLY A 21 7.61 -9.84 -6.12
CA GLY A 21 7.09 -11.12 -6.64
C GLY A 21 6.00 -10.93 -7.69
N PHE A 22 5.09 -9.97 -7.47
CA PHE A 22 4.07 -9.61 -8.45
C PHE A 22 4.67 -9.04 -9.75
N ARG A 23 5.67 -8.16 -9.67
CA ARG A 23 6.35 -7.60 -10.87
C ARG A 23 7.05 -8.70 -11.67
N VAL A 24 7.79 -9.59 -11.00
CA VAL A 24 8.43 -10.76 -11.63
C VAL A 24 7.39 -11.61 -12.35
N ALA A 25 6.30 -12.00 -11.66
CA ALA A 25 5.27 -12.85 -12.23
C ALA A 25 4.56 -12.17 -13.40
N LEU A 26 4.16 -10.91 -13.26
CA LEU A 26 3.48 -10.15 -14.31
C LEU A 26 4.35 -10.02 -15.57
N SER A 27 5.60 -9.58 -15.42
CA SER A 27 6.52 -9.41 -16.56
C SER A 27 6.82 -10.75 -17.23
N SER A 28 6.94 -11.84 -16.48
CA SER A 28 7.13 -13.19 -17.03
C SER A 28 5.92 -13.68 -17.81
N LEU A 29 4.71 -13.54 -17.26
CA LEU A 29 3.47 -13.95 -17.92
C LEU A 29 3.24 -13.16 -19.22
N LEU A 30 3.46 -11.86 -19.18
CA LEU A 30 3.33 -10.99 -20.36
C LEU A 30 4.36 -11.34 -21.44
N THR A 31 5.61 -11.61 -21.06
CA THR A 31 6.66 -11.99 -22.00
C THR A 31 6.37 -13.33 -22.68
N ASN A 32 5.78 -14.28 -21.96
CA ASN A 32 5.39 -15.58 -22.49
C ASN A 32 3.99 -15.59 -23.13
N ALA A 33 3.37 -14.41 -23.36
CA ALA A 33 2.02 -14.27 -23.91
C ALA A 33 0.92 -15.05 -23.15
N GLN A 34 1.14 -15.32 -21.86
CA GLN A 34 0.22 -16.05 -20.98
C GLN A 34 -0.83 -15.11 -20.36
N PHE A 35 -1.57 -14.39 -21.21
CA PHE A 35 -2.47 -13.31 -20.79
C PHE A 35 -3.60 -13.76 -19.85
N ASN A 36 -4.04 -15.03 -19.96
CA ASN A 36 -5.10 -15.61 -19.13
C ASN A 36 -4.77 -15.59 -17.62
N PHE A 37 -3.49 -15.54 -17.25
CA PHE A 37 -3.06 -15.55 -15.85
C PHE A 37 -2.82 -14.16 -15.25
N ILE A 38 -2.94 -13.08 -16.03
CA ILE A 38 -2.71 -11.70 -15.56
C ILE A 38 -3.73 -11.31 -14.49
N ILE A 39 -5.02 -11.55 -14.75
CA ILE A 39 -6.08 -11.24 -13.78
C ILE A 39 -5.96 -12.13 -12.54
N PRO A 40 -5.79 -13.47 -12.65
CA PRO A 40 -5.53 -14.31 -11.49
C PRO A 40 -4.36 -13.85 -10.61
N ILE A 41 -3.20 -13.49 -11.19
CA ILE A 41 -2.05 -13.07 -10.38
C ILE A 41 -2.29 -11.70 -9.73
N ALA A 42 -2.99 -10.79 -10.39
CA ALA A 42 -3.38 -9.50 -9.82
C ALA A 42 -4.37 -9.65 -8.66
N VAL A 43 -5.35 -10.54 -8.79
CA VAL A 43 -6.30 -10.87 -7.71
C VAL A 43 -5.57 -11.51 -6.54
N LEU A 44 -4.66 -12.46 -6.80
CA LEU A 44 -3.86 -13.08 -5.74
C LEU A 44 -3.01 -12.05 -5.00
N PHE A 45 -2.32 -11.15 -5.72
CA PHE A 45 -1.57 -10.06 -5.13
C PHE A 45 -2.46 -9.17 -4.24
N ALA A 46 -3.63 -8.76 -4.73
CA ALA A 46 -4.57 -7.96 -3.98
C ALA A 46 -5.06 -8.66 -2.68
N LEU A 47 -5.38 -9.95 -2.77
CA LEU A 47 -5.79 -10.75 -1.61
C LEU A 47 -4.68 -10.86 -0.56
N VAL A 48 -3.44 -11.17 -0.98
CA VAL A 48 -2.29 -11.27 -0.08
C VAL A 48 -2.03 -9.93 0.61
N MET A 49 -2.04 -8.83 -0.15
CA MET A 49 -1.85 -7.48 0.38
C MET A 49 -2.96 -7.08 1.35
N PHE A 50 -4.21 -7.40 1.05
CA PHE A 50 -5.35 -7.13 1.91
C PHE A 50 -5.26 -7.91 3.24
N LEU A 51 -4.98 -9.21 3.18
CA LEU A 51 -4.83 -10.05 4.37
C LEU A 51 -3.66 -9.61 5.23
N ALA A 52 -2.51 -9.28 4.62
CA ALA A 52 -1.35 -8.74 5.32
C ALA A 52 -1.69 -7.40 5.99
N GLY A 53 -2.32 -6.48 5.26
CA GLY A 53 -2.75 -5.18 5.79
C GLY A 53 -3.69 -5.32 6.97
N ARG A 54 -4.68 -6.23 6.88
CA ARG A 54 -5.62 -6.51 7.98
C ARG A 54 -4.92 -7.11 9.20
N PHE A 55 -4.02 -8.07 9.00
CA PHE A 55 -3.29 -8.73 10.08
C PHE A 55 -2.36 -7.76 10.82
N PHE A 56 -1.53 -7.02 10.09
CA PHE A 56 -0.60 -6.07 10.70
C PHE A 56 -1.30 -4.82 11.22
N GLY A 57 -2.38 -4.37 10.57
CA GLY A 57 -3.19 -3.24 11.04
C GLY A 57 -3.86 -3.52 12.38
N LYS A 58 -4.39 -4.73 12.59
CA LYS A 58 -4.92 -5.15 13.90
C LYS A 58 -3.83 -5.08 14.98
N LYS A 59 -2.66 -5.66 14.72
CA LYS A 59 -1.51 -5.63 15.64
C LYS A 59 -0.99 -4.21 15.90
N ASP A 60 -1.11 -3.33 14.91
CA ASP A 60 -0.68 -1.94 15.05
C ASP A 60 -1.60 -1.16 15.98
N ASN A 61 -2.91 -1.38 15.85
CA ASN A 61 -3.92 -0.81 16.75
C ASN A 61 -3.72 -1.31 18.19
N GLU A 62 -3.46 -2.61 18.38
CA GLU A 62 -3.15 -3.19 19.70
C GLU A 62 -1.84 -2.63 20.30
N TYR A 63 -0.82 -2.37 19.46
CA TYR A 63 0.46 -1.81 19.92
C TYR A 63 0.35 -0.32 20.29
N LEU A 64 -0.40 0.45 19.50
CA LEU A 64 -0.65 1.85 19.74
C LEU A 64 -2.03 2.17 19.14
N PRO A 65 -3.07 2.38 19.96
CA PRO A 65 -4.44 2.63 19.49
C PRO A 65 -4.53 4.06 18.96
N ILE A 66 -3.91 4.29 17.81
CA ILE A 66 -3.92 5.57 17.13
C ILE A 66 -5.22 5.66 16.37
N TYR A 67 -5.91 6.79 16.52
CA TYR A 67 -6.99 7.16 15.62
C TYR A 67 -6.51 7.12 14.15
N ASP A 68 -7.23 6.34 13.33
CA ASP A 68 -6.97 6.08 11.90
C ASP A 68 -5.58 5.46 11.59
N VAL A 69 -5.43 4.19 11.99
CA VAL A 69 -4.33 3.31 11.55
C VAL A 69 -4.34 3.11 10.03
N GLY A 70 -5.52 3.16 9.40
CA GLY A 70 -5.72 2.84 7.98
C GLY A 70 -4.88 3.71 7.05
N PHE A 71 -4.90 5.03 7.24
CA PHE A 71 -4.15 5.95 6.39
C PHE A 71 -2.66 5.59 6.28
N ARG A 72 -2.01 5.23 7.39
CA ARG A 72 -0.56 4.91 7.42
C ARG A 72 -0.24 3.67 6.59
N PHE A 73 -1.11 2.66 6.64
CA PHE A 73 -0.94 1.44 5.85
C PHE A 73 -1.15 1.73 4.37
N HIS A 74 -2.18 2.49 3.99
CA HIS A 74 -2.41 2.90 2.61
C HIS A 74 -1.27 3.74 2.04
N LEU A 75 -0.71 4.67 2.84
CA LEU A 75 0.44 5.47 2.45
C LEU A 75 1.67 4.61 2.18
N ILE A 76 1.98 3.66 3.09
CA ILE A 76 3.11 2.73 2.88
C ILE A 76 2.88 1.89 1.63
N THR A 77 1.69 1.32 1.44
CA THR A 77 1.37 0.51 0.26
C THR A 77 1.49 1.29 -1.04
N PHE A 78 1.02 2.55 -1.07
CA PHE A 78 1.17 3.44 -2.21
C PHE A 78 2.64 3.71 -2.53
N LEU A 79 3.41 4.21 -1.54
CA LEU A 79 4.81 4.60 -1.75
C LEU A 79 5.66 3.42 -2.20
N GLN A 80 5.55 2.28 -1.52
CA GLN A 80 6.35 1.10 -1.85
C GLN A 80 5.99 0.53 -3.23
N TYR A 81 4.69 0.49 -3.59
CA TYR A 81 4.25 -0.08 -4.86
C TYR A 81 4.78 0.77 -6.02
N GLN A 82 4.63 2.09 -5.92
CA GLN A 82 5.10 3.02 -6.93
C GLN A 82 6.63 2.95 -7.04
N LEU A 83 7.35 3.01 -5.91
CA LEU A 83 8.81 2.96 -5.91
C LEU A 83 9.35 1.70 -6.59
N ILE A 84 8.85 0.53 -6.21
CA ILE A 84 9.28 -0.75 -6.79
C ILE A 84 8.90 -0.83 -8.27
N SER A 85 7.69 -0.40 -8.63
CA SER A 85 7.22 -0.49 -10.02
C SER A 85 7.99 0.46 -10.93
N TYR A 86 8.28 1.69 -10.51
CA TYR A 86 9.15 2.59 -11.28
C TYR A 86 10.59 2.09 -11.37
N ALA A 87 11.14 1.58 -10.25
CA ALA A 87 12.46 0.95 -10.27
C ALA A 87 12.51 -0.22 -11.26
N TRP A 88 11.45 -1.04 -11.33
CA TRP A 88 11.34 -2.14 -12.28
C TRP A 88 11.49 -1.66 -13.73
N PHE A 89 10.85 -0.54 -14.08
CA PHE A 89 10.98 0.07 -15.40
C PHE A 89 12.36 0.67 -15.63
N TRP A 90 12.91 1.40 -14.65
CA TRP A 90 14.23 2.04 -14.78
C TRP A 90 15.38 1.05 -14.92
N PHE A 91 15.29 -0.11 -14.29
CA PHE A 91 16.30 -1.17 -14.42
C PHE A 91 16.11 -2.06 -15.66
N GLY A 92 15.14 -1.78 -16.53
CA GLY A 92 14.96 -2.51 -17.78
C GLY A 92 14.37 -3.91 -17.60
N PHE A 93 13.66 -4.16 -16.49
CA PHE A 93 12.96 -5.43 -16.24
C PHE A 93 11.52 -5.57 -16.80
N PRO A 94 10.82 -4.55 -17.34
CA PRO A 94 9.45 -4.74 -17.79
C PRO A 94 9.38 -5.57 -19.08
N SER A 95 8.28 -6.28 -19.28
CA SER A 95 7.97 -6.92 -20.57
C SER A 95 7.76 -5.86 -21.66
N THR A 96 7.96 -6.24 -22.93
CA THR A 96 7.64 -5.38 -24.10
C THR A 96 6.15 -5.02 -24.20
N HIS A 97 5.28 -5.77 -23.53
CA HIS A 97 3.85 -5.50 -23.45
C HIS A 97 3.48 -4.51 -22.33
N GLU A 98 4.42 -4.15 -21.46
CA GLU A 98 4.18 -3.21 -20.37
C GLU A 98 4.53 -1.78 -20.79
N LYS A 99 3.62 -0.84 -20.51
CA LYS A 99 3.82 0.58 -20.80
C LYS A 99 3.97 1.36 -19.50
N ILE A 100 5.00 2.21 -19.43
CA ILE A 100 5.20 3.10 -18.28
C ILE A 100 4.00 4.04 -18.07
N GLY A 101 3.29 4.39 -19.15
CA GLY A 101 2.05 5.18 -19.08
C GLY A 101 0.99 4.56 -18.17
N THR A 102 0.91 3.22 -18.11
CA THR A 102 -0.02 2.53 -17.18
C THR A 102 0.36 2.80 -15.72
N LEU A 103 1.66 2.82 -15.38
CA LEU A 103 2.10 3.19 -14.03
C LEU A 103 1.84 4.66 -13.71
N ASN A 104 2.00 5.56 -14.69
CA ASN A 104 1.73 6.99 -14.50
C ASN A 104 0.24 7.24 -14.22
N ILE A 105 -0.65 6.57 -14.95
CA ILE A 105 -2.11 6.68 -14.73
C ILE A 105 -2.48 6.13 -13.35
N THR A 106 -1.94 4.96 -12.98
CA THR A 106 -2.16 4.38 -11.64
C THR A 106 -1.64 5.30 -10.53
N LEU A 107 -0.45 5.89 -10.70
CA LEU A 107 0.10 6.86 -9.75
C LEU A 107 -0.87 8.02 -9.53
N PHE A 108 -1.39 8.57 -10.62
CA PHE A 108 -2.26 9.75 -10.59
C PHE A 108 -3.60 9.45 -9.92
N ILE A 109 -4.31 8.42 -10.39
CA ILE A 109 -5.63 8.05 -9.86
C ILE A 109 -5.53 7.64 -8.40
N TRP A 110 -4.59 6.76 -8.06
CA TRP A 110 -4.41 6.32 -6.67
C TRP A 110 -3.90 7.46 -5.78
N GLY A 111 -3.05 8.34 -6.32
CA GLY A 111 -2.57 9.54 -5.64
C GLY A 111 -3.72 10.45 -5.21
N ILE A 112 -4.70 10.69 -6.07
CA ILE A 112 -5.91 11.46 -5.72
C ILE A 112 -6.68 10.79 -4.57
N CYS A 113 -6.94 9.49 -4.66
CA CYS A 113 -7.63 8.76 -3.59
C CYS A 113 -6.87 8.85 -2.25
N LEU A 114 -5.54 8.78 -2.29
CA LEU A 114 -4.71 8.89 -1.10
C LEU A 114 -4.69 10.31 -0.53
N LEU A 115 -4.72 11.34 -1.38
CA LEU A 115 -4.82 12.74 -0.95
C LEU A 115 -6.16 13.02 -0.26
N VAL A 116 -7.27 12.48 -0.79
CA VAL A 116 -8.57 12.56 -0.14
C VAL A 116 -8.54 11.88 1.23
N HIS A 117 -7.96 10.68 1.32
CA HIS A 117 -7.79 10.00 2.61
C HIS A 117 -6.90 10.81 3.58
N ALA A 118 -5.79 11.38 3.08
CA ALA A 118 -4.90 12.23 3.87
C ALA A 118 -5.63 13.46 4.42
N TYR A 119 -6.50 14.08 3.62
CA TYR A 119 -7.32 15.20 4.07
C TYR A 119 -8.20 14.80 5.26
N TYR A 120 -8.96 13.71 5.15
CA TYR A 120 -9.80 13.22 6.25
C TYR A 120 -8.98 12.85 7.49
N TYR A 121 -7.87 12.15 7.32
CA TYR A 121 -6.92 11.81 8.38
C TYR A 121 -6.42 13.06 9.15
N LEU A 122 -6.10 14.13 8.42
CA LEU A 122 -5.66 15.38 9.03
C LEU A 122 -6.78 16.12 9.76
N GLN A 123 -8.02 16.07 9.27
CA GLN A 123 -9.15 16.67 9.98
C GLN A 123 -9.42 15.94 11.29
N THR A 124 -9.54 14.61 11.26
CA THR A 124 -9.82 13.81 12.46
C THR A 124 -8.72 13.90 13.50
N LYS A 125 -7.45 13.96 13.08
CA LYS A 125 -6.33 14.18 14.00
C LYS A 125 -6.47 15.44 14.86
N LYS A 126 -7.10 16.51 14.36
CA LYS A 126 -7.37 17.76 15.14
C LYS A 126 -8.34 17.54 16.31
N HIS A 127 -9.15 16.48 16.25
CA HIS A 127 -10.13 16.11 17.26
C HIS A 127 -9.61 15.04 18.25
N THR A 128 -8.30 14.79 18.26
CA THR A 128 -7.67 13.84 19.20
C THR A 128 -6.69 14.55 20.14
N ILE A 129 -6.65 14.13 21.41
CA ILE A 129 -5.60 14.53 22.37
C ILE A 129 -4.81 13.27 22.71
N LYS A 130 -3.47 13.32 22.56
CA LYS A 130 -2.61 12.14 22.75
C LYS A 130 -3.08 10.88 21.99
N ARG A 131 -3.77 11.06 20.85
CA ARG A 131 -4.31 10.03 19.96
C ARG A 131 -5.57 9.30 20.45
N ILE A 132 -6.15 9.74 21.56
CA ILE A 132 -7.48 9.33 22.03
C ILE A 132 -8.48 10.38 21.51
N SER A 133 -9.69 9.98 21.14
CA SER A 133 -10.72 10.95 20.73
C SER A 133 -11.00 11.89 21.92
N LYS A 134 -11.27 13.16 21.62
CA LYS A 134 -11.67 14.11 22.69
C LYS A 134 -12.95 13.64 23.39
N ASP A 135 -13.86 13.04 22.62
CA ASP A 135 -15.12 12.52 23.13
C ASP A 135 -14.87 11.42 24.19
N GLU A 136 -13.97 10.45 23.94
CA GLU A 136 -13.59 9.43 24.94
C GLU A 136 -12.87 9.98 26.18
N LEU A 137 -12.34 11.21 26.14
CA LEU A 137 -11.60 11.82 27.25
C LEU A 137 -12.45 12.74 28.11
N PHE A 138 -13.56 13.27 27.57
CA PHE A 138 -14.38 14.29 28.21
C PHE A 138 -15.86 13.89 28.34
N ASP A 139 -16.25 12.73 27.83
CA ASP A 139 -17.45 11.98 28.25
C ASP A 139 -17.15 11.11 29.48
#